data_AF-A0A0N1ICH3-F1
#
_entry.id   AF-A0A0N1ICH3-F1
#
_cell.length_a   1.000
_cell.length_b   1.000
_cell.length_c   1.000
_cell.angle_alpha   90.00
_cell.angle_beta   90.00
_cell.angle_gamma   90.00
#
_symmetry.space_group_name_H-M   'P 1'
#
loop_
_entity.id
_entity.type
_entity.pdbx_description
1 polymer ?
#
loop_
_entity_poly.entity_id
_entity_poly.type
_entity_poly.pdbx_seq_one_letter_code
_entity_poly.pdbx_strand_id
1 'polypeptide(L)'
;MSKDGVLQEAPGSLIDGTDEGCRSPINSADDALLIEMDEFFSLGKNTDRIRRFIEENDGTLSLVATGGGCDTNSRAGMQLYQLFQHFVKLIEDIVGDFVASREQNESDILPSLVTAIKKEWNSSENAYRLLSTSYIAASLDYSVFLEFAEDLYGNLHYSMVLDDEHLESAECSGSGYGFDDAQNTEGNDPARL
;
A
#
# COMPACT_ATOMS: atom_id res chain seq x y z
N MET A 1 39.66 -40.47 -43.79
CA MET A 1 38.39 -41.10 -43.41
C MET A 1 38.54 -41.62 -41.98
N SER A 2 37.52 -41.40 -41.14
CA SER A 2 37.33 -41.81 -39.74
C SER A 2 38.25 -41.16 -38.69
N LYS A 3 37.80 -40.32 -37.75
CA LYS A 3 36.69 -40.36 -36.76
C LYS A 3 36.94 -41.26 -35.53
N ASP A 4 36.86 -40.59 -34.38
CA ASP A 4 36.36 -40.99 -33.05
C ASP A 4 37.08 -42.15 -32.36
N GLY A 5 37.33 -42.22 -31.05
CA GLY A 5 37.01 -41.51 -29.80
C GLY A 5 37.66 -42.39 -28.69
N VAL A 6 37.83 -42.02 -27.43
CA VAL A 6 36.81 -41.91 -26.37
C VAL A 6 37.58 -41.92 -25.03
N LEU A 7 37.23 -40.97 -24.16
CA LEU A 7 37.10 -40.95 -22.69
C LEU A 7 38.13 -41.64 -21.77
N GLN A 8 38.67 -40.85 -20.84
CA GLN A 8 38.77 -41.22 -19.43
C GLN A 8 38.38 -40.04 -18.51
N GLU A 9 37.27 -40.22 -17.80
CA GLU A 9 36.83 -39.60 -16.54
C GLU A 9 37.90 -39.77 -15.44
N ALA A 10 38.03 -39.02 -14.34
CA ALA A 10 37.28 -38.00 -13.59
C ALA A 10 38.27 -37.49 -12.49
N PRO A 11 37.85 -36.97 -11.31
CA PRO A 11 36.88 -35.92 -10.97
C PRO A 11 37.60 -34.75 -10.25
N GLY A 12 36.99 -33.57 -10.21
CA GLY A 12 37.59 -32.49 -9.43
C GLY A 12 36.77 -31.23 -9.31
N SER A 13 36.07 -31.14 -8.19
CA SER A 13 35.88 -29.90 -7.42
C SER A 13 34.84 -28.89 -7.93
N LEU A 14 33.69 -28.95 -7.23
CA LEU A 14 33.10 -27.79 -6.55
C LEU A 14 32.91 -26.53 -7.41
N ILE A 15 31.83 -26.52 -8.19
CA ILE A 15 31.21 -25.26 -8.60
C ILE A 15 30.33 -24.84 -7.43
N ASP A 16 30.95 -24.12 -6.50
CA ASP A 16 30.25 -23.34 -5.49
C ASP A 16 29.45 -22.26 -6.21
N GLY A 17 28.13 -22.41 -6.18
CA GLY A 17 27.18 -21.45 -6.69
C GLY A 17 27.07 -20.28 -5.73
N THR A 18 28.07 -19.40 -5.74
CA THR A 18 27.93 -18.04 -5.24
C THR A 18 27.69 -17.13 -6.44
N ASP A 19 26.45 -17.18 -6.93
CA ASP A 19 25.82 -16.01 -7.54
C ASP A 19 25.57 -15.00 -6.40
N GLU A 20 26.66 -14.45 -5.86
CA GLU A 20 26.63 -13.17 -5.17
C GLU A 20 26.34 -12.14 -6.24
N GLY A 21 25.05 -12.01 -6.55
CA GLY A 21 24.51 -10.86 -7.24
C GLY A 21 25.09 -9.64 -6.55
N CYS A 22 26.00 -8.96 -7.26
CA CYS A 22 26.67 -7.76 -6.85
C CYS A 22 25.61 -6.71 -6.50
N ARG A 23 25.16 -6.72 -5.24
CA ARG A 23 24.50 -5.59 -4.61
C ARG A 23 25.52 -4.47 -4.69
N SER A 24 25.39 -3.63 -5.71
CA SER A 24 26.21 -2.44 -5.82
C SER A 24 25.98 -1.65 -4.54
N PRO A 25 27.01 -1.39 -3.72
CA PRO A 25 26.84 -0.63 -2.49
C PRO A 25 26.33 0.75 -2.89
N ILE A 26 25.07 1.02 -2.59
CA ILE A 26 24.51 2.34 -2.78
C ILE A 26 25.36 3.26 -1.88
N ASN A 27 25.97 4.30 -2.47
CA ASN A 27 26.85 5.26 -1.77
C ASN A 27 26.35 5.54 -0.35
N SER A 28 27.18 5.22 0.65
CA SER A 28 26.76 5.09 2.06
C SER A 28 26.19 6.36 2.70
N ALA A 29 26.43 7.54 2.11
CA ALA A 29 25.95 8.82 2.63
C ALA A 29 24.53 9.18 2.17
N ASP A 30 24.20 8.92 0.90
CA ASP A 30 22.85 9.18 0.37
C ASP A 30 21.84 8.24 1.03
N ASP A 31 22.22 6.97 1.20
CA ASP A 31 21.38 5.96 1.86
C ASP A 31 21.20 6.25 3.34
N ALA A 32 22.26 6.69 4.04
CA ALA A 32 22.14 7.12 5.43
C ALA A 32 21.17 8.30 5.57
N LEU A 33 21.24 9.28 4.65
CA LEU A 33 20.32 10.43 4.67
C LEU A 33 18.86 10.01 4.49
N LEU A 34 18.59 9.06 3.59
CA LEU A 34 17.23 8.55 3.39
C LEU A 34 16.74 7.74 4.58
N ILE A 35 17.59 6.90 5.18
CA ILE A 35 17.25 6.14 6.39
C ILE A 35 16.93 7.09 7.54
N GLU A 36 17.76 8.12 7.77
CA GLU A 36 17.50 9.12 8.80
C GLU A 36 16.20 9.90 8.55
N MET A 37 15.87 10.19 7.29
CA MET A 37 14.59 10.79 6.95
C MET A 37 13.43 9.84 7.24
N ASP A 38 13.53 8.56 6.87
CA ASP A 38 12.49 7.55 7.14
C ASP A 38 12.27 7.36 8.66
N GLU A 39 13.35 7.33 9.43
CA GLU A 39 13.31 7.36 10.90
C GLU A 39 12.62 8.63 11.41
N PHE A 40 12.89 9.79 10.82
CA PHE A 40 12.24 11.06 11.19
C PHE A 40 10.74 11.02 10.90
N PHE A 41 10.33 10.50 9.75
CA PHE A 41 8.91 10.28 9.42
C PHE A 41 8.24 9.32 10.42
N SER A 42 8.99 8.32 10.87
CA SER A 42 8.54 7.31 11.84
C SER A 42 8.45 7.81 13.28
N LEU A 43 8.92 9.03 13.58
CA LEU A 43 8.74 9.63 14.90
C LEU A 43 7.25 9.79 15.22
N GLY A 44 6.86 9.50 16.47
CA GLY A 44 5.45 9.54 16.92
C GLY A 44 4.72 10.82 16.52
N LYS A 45 5.35 11.99 16.67
CA LYS A 45 4.75 13.28 16.28
C LYS A 45 4.38 13.37 14.78
N ASN A 46 5.17 12.76 13.90
CA ASN A 46 5.02 12.85 12.45
C ASN A 46 4.06 11.77 11.95
N THR A 47 4.18 10.55 12.46
CA THR A 47 3.18 9.49 12.24
C THR A 47 1.80 9.91 12.73
N ASP A 48 1.68 10.63 13.85
CA ASP A 48 0.42 11.18 14.35
C ASP A 48 -0.16 12.28 13.45
N ARG A 49 0.67 13.06 12.76
CA ARG A 49 0.21 14.06 11.77
C ARG A 49 -0.36 13.36 10.54
N ILE A 50 0.35 12.36 10.03
CA ILE A 50 -0.09 11.54 8.89
C ILE A 50 -1.38 10.80 9.25
N ARG A 51 -1.44 10.15 10.42
CA ARG A 51 -2.65 9.48 10.90
C ARG A 51 -3.84 10.43 10.98
N ARG A 52 -3.68 11.60 11.60
CA ARG A 52 -4.76 12.60 11.68
C ARG A 52 -5.23 13.06 10.31
N PHE A 53 -4.30 13.30 9.38
CA PHE A 53 -4.65 13.63 8.00
C PHE A 53 -5.53 12.55 7.37
N ILE A 54 -5.20 11.28 7.56
CA ILE A 54 -5.98 10.15 7.04
C ILE A 54 -7.37 10.13 7.68
N GLU A 55 -7.45 10.17 9.01
CA GLU A 55 -8.70 10.12 9.76
C GLU A 55 -9.65 11.27 9.42
N GLU A 56 -9.12 12.49 9.29
CA GLU A 56 -9.89 13.69 8.95
C GLU A 56 -10.43 13.68 7.51
N ASN A 57 -9.78 12.91 6.62
CA ASN A 57 -10.08 12.90 5.19
C ASN A 57 -10.59 11.55 4.67
N ASP A 58 -10.90 10.60 5.54
CA ASP A 58 -11.37 9.25 5.19
C ASP A 58 -12.52 9.26 4.16
N GLY A 59 -13.52 10.12 4.36
CA GLY A 59 -14.64 10.28 3.44
C GLY A 59 -14.22 10.75 2.04
N THR A 60 -13.21 11.63 1.94
CA THR A 60 -12.67 12.08 0.65
C THR A 60 -11.76 11.02 0.02
N LEU A 61 -10.97 10.30 0.84
CA LEU A 61 -10.16 9.18 0.39
C LEU A 61 -11.04 8.10 -0.25
N SER A 62 -12.23 7.81 0.30
CA SER A 62 -13.16 6.83 -0.29
C SER A 62 -13.55 7.10 -1.76
N LEU A 63 -13.42 8.35 -2.22
CA LEU A 63 -13.73 8.71 -3.60
C LEU A 63 -12.79 8.05 -4.60
N VAL A 64 -11.55 7.71 -4.21
CA VAL A 64 -10.60 7.01 -5.09
C VAL A 64 -11.11 5.62 -5.47
N ALA A 65 -11.71 4.90 -4.52
CA ALA A 65 -12.27 3.56 -4.73
C ALA A 65 -13.49 3.55 -5.67
N THR A 66 -14.12 4.72 -5.86
CA THR A 66 -15.26 4.89 -6.79
C THR A 66 -14.85 5.40 -8.17
N GLY A 67 -13.55 5.53 -8.44
CA GLY A 67 -13.02 6.06 -9.70
C GLY A 67 -13.14 7.58 -9.84
N GLY A 68 -13.35 8.30 -8.74
CA GLY A 68 -13.54 9.75 -8.74
C GLY A 68 -12.30 10.58 -9.10
N GLY A 69 -11.12 9.96 -9.14
CA GLY A 69 -9.84 10.64 -9.33
C GLY A 69 -9.48 10.99 -10.77
N CYS A 70 -10.10 10.34 -11.77
CA CYS A 70 -9.68 10.43 -13.17
C CYS A 70 -10.14 11.71 -13.91
N ASP A 71 -11.18 12.39 -13.42
CA ASP A 71 -11.66 13.66 -14.00
C ASP A 71 -11.65 14.77 -12.94
N THR A 72 -10.63 15.63 -12.99
CA THR A 72 -10.45 16.76 -12.07
C THR A 72 -11.48 17.88 -12.25
N ASN A 73 -12.31 17.85 -13.31
CA ASN A 73 -13.42 18.79 -13.48
C ASN A 73 -14.71 18.29 -12.82
N SER A 74 -14.75 17.02 -12.43
CA SER A 74 -15.86 16.48 -11.66
C SER A 74 -15.79 16.98 -10.21
N ARG A 75 -16.92 16.99 -9.51
CA ARG A 75 -16.96 17.34 -8.09
C ARG A 75 -16.02 16.46 -7.26
N ALA A 76 -16.02 15.15 -7.52
CA ALA A 76 -15.17 14.20 -6.82
C ALA A 76 -13.67 14.46 -7.10
N GLY A 77 -13.32 14.69 -8.37
CA GLY A 77 -11.95 14.99 -8.76
C GLY A 77 -11.43 16.30 -8.18
N MET A 78 -12.27 17.34 -8.08
CA MET A 78 -11.90 18.58 -7.37
C MET A 78 -11.63 18.34 -5.88
N GLN A 79 -12.46 17.53 -5.21
CA GLN A 79 -12.25 17.20 -3.80
C GLN A 79 -10.96 16.41 -3.59
N LEU A 80 -10.67 15.44 -4.46
CA LEU A 80 -9.44 14.66 -4.44
C LEU A 80 -8.20 15.53 -4.75
N TYR A 81 -8.32 16.48 -5.68
CA TYR A 81 -7.23 17.41 -5.97
C TYR A 81 -6.96 18.37 -4.79
N GLN A 82 -8.00 18.85 -4.11
CA GLN A 82 -7.83 19.63 -2.87
C GLN A 82 -7.17 18.81 -1.77
N LEU A 83 -7.57 17.54 -1.62
CA LEU A 83 -6.95 16.62 -0.68
C LEU A 83 -5.47 16.40 -1.01
N PHE A 84 -5.14 16.23 -2.29
CA PHE A 84 -3.75 16.15 -2.75
C PHE A 84 -2.96 17.40 -2.35
N GLN A 85 -3.48 18.61 -2.58
CA GLN A 85 -2.80 19.84 -2.16
C GLN A 85 -2.56 19.90 -0.65
N HIS A 86 -3.50 19.43 0.15
CA HIS A 86 -3.32 19.32 1.61
C HIS A 86 -2.25 18.29 1.97
N PHE A 87 -2.22 17.16 1.28
CA PHE A 87 -1.17 16.14 1.43
C PHE A 87 0.21 16.70 1.08
N VAL A 88 0.35 17.41 -0.05
CA VAL A 88 1.61 18.07 -0.44
C VAL A 88 2.11 18.95 0.69
N LYS A 89 1.25 19.82 1.22
CA LYS A 89 1.63 20.71 2.32
C LYS A 89 2.04 19.97 3.58
N LEU A 90 1.32 18.90 3.94
CA LEU A 90 1.69 18.06 5.09
C LEU A 90 3.10 17.48 4.93
N ILE A 91 3.42 16.93 3.75
CA ILE A 91 4.72 16.33 3.48
C ILE A 91 5.82 17.41 3.44
N GLU A 92 5.56 18.55 2.79
CA GLU A 92 6.47 19.69 2.79
C GLU A 92 6.79 20.17 4.21
N ASP A 93 5.78 20.28 5.09
CA ASP A 93 6.00 20.69 6.46
C ASP A 93 6.84 19.66 7.25
N ILE A 94 6.63 18.34 7.04
CA ILE A 94 7.43 17.30 7.69
C ILE A 94 8.87 17.32 7.19
N VAL A 95 9.08 17.46 5.87
CA VAL A 95 10.42 17.56 5.27
C VAL A 95 11.10 18.85 5.72
N GLY A 96 10.37 19.96 5.81
CA GLY A 96 10.86 21.23 6.34
C GLY A 96 11.33 21.09 7.80
N ASP A 97 10.53 20.43 8.64
CA ASP A 97 10.90 20.13 10.03
C ASP A 97 12.15 19.24 10.10
N PHE A 98 12.30 18.27 9.20
CA PHE A 98 13.49 17.42 9.10
C PHE A 98 14.73 18.25 8.79
N VAL A 99 14.68 19.08 7.74
CA VAL A 99 15.79 19.94 7.34
C VAL A 99 16.15 20.94 8.45
N ALA A 100 15.15 21.56 9.09
CA ALA A 100 15.35 22.49 10.18
C ALA A 100 15.91 21.84 11.46
N SER A 101 15.70 20.53 11.65
CA SER A 101 16.24 19.79 12.79
C SER A 101 17.74 19.51 12.68
N ARG A 102 18.34 19.72 11.51
CA ARG A 102 19.75 19.43 11.24
C ARG A 102 20.62 20.66 11.44
N GLU A 103 21.84 20.43 11.91
CA GLU A 103 22.84 21.50 12.12
C GLU A 103 23.47 22.00 10.79
N GLN A 104 23.24 21.30 9.69
CA GLN A 104 23.75 21.66 8.36
C GLN A 104 22.86 22.73 7.72
N ASN A 105 23.42 23.52 6.78
CA ASN A 105 22.62 24.50 6.06
C ASN A 105 21.60 23.81 5.16
N GLU A 106 20.41 24.37 5.08
CA GLU A 106 19.35 23.94 4.16
C GLU A 106 19.83 23.84 2.70
N SER A 107 20.69 24.79 2.28
CA SER A 107 21.29 24.82 0.94
C SER A 107 22.16 23.61 0.61
N ASP A 108 22.64 22.90 1.63
CA ASP A 108 23.53 21.75 1.49
C ASP A 108 22.72 20.44 1.61
N ILE A 109 21.71 20.40 2.49
CA ILE A 109 20.89 19.19 2.72
C ILE A 109 19.93 18.94 1.57
N LEU A 110 19.20 19.97 1.12
CA LEU A 110 18.12 19.78 0.13
C LEU A 110 18.62 19.18 -1.20
N PRO A 111 19.72 19.64 -1.81
CA PRO A 111 20.24 19.02 -3.03
C PRO A 111 20.64 17.55 -2.84
N SER A 112 21.26 17.22 -1.71
CA SER A 112 21.61 15.83 -1.37
C SER A 112 20.37 14.97 -1.18
N LEU A 113 19.35 15.48 -0.48
CA LEU A 113 18.10 14.77 -0.27
C LEU A 113 17.36 14.51 -1.58
N VAL A 114 17.24 15.51 -2.44
CA VAL A 114 16.65 15.37 -3.77
C VAL A 114 17.42 14.35 -4.61
N THR A 115 18.75 14.34 -4.53
CA THR A 115 19.59 13.38 -5.25
C THR A 115 19.32 11.96 -4.75
N ALA A 116 19.27 11.77 -3.42
CA ALA A 116 19.03 10.48 -2.82
C ALA A 116 17.63 9.94 -3.17
N ILE A 117 16.59 10.75 -3.04
CA ILE A 117 15.20 10.39 -3.39
C ILE A 117 15.10 9.99 -4.87
N LYS A 118 15.68 10.80 -5.76
CA LYS A 118 15.68 10.48 -7.21
C LYS A 118 16.41 9.18 -7.50
N LYS A 119 17.49 8.88 -6.78
CA LYS A 119 18.26 7.65 -6.96
C LYS A 119 17.46 6.43 -6.50
N GLU A 120 16.78 6.52 -5.37
CA GLU A 120 15.89 5.46 -4.89
C GLU A 120 14.72 5.24 -5.86
N TRP A 121 14.00 6.31 -6.22
CA TRP A 121 12.87 6.25 -7.15
C TRP A 121 13.24 5.59 -8.47
N ASN A 122 14.35 5.99 -9.08
CA ASN A 122 14.77 5.47 -10.39
C ASN A 122 15.44 4.08 -10.31
N SER A 123 15.59 3.50 -9.12
CA SER A 123 16.17 2.17 -8.95
C SER A 123 15.14 1.08 -9.21
N SER A 124 15.39 0.21 -10.18
CA SER A 124 14.54 -0.98 -10.43
C SER A 124 14.52 -1.98 -9.26
N GLU A 125 15.51 -1.93 -8.37
CA GLU A 125 15.66 -2.87 -7.26
C GLU A 125 15.27 -2.28 -5.91
N ASN A 126 15.32 -0.94 -5.76
CA ASN A 126 15.12 -0.27 -4.47
C ASN A 126 14.06 0.85 -4.52
N ALA A 127 13.29 0.98 -5.61
CA ALA A 127 12.20 1.95 -5.67
C ALA A 127 11.24 1.74 -4.50
N TYR A 128 10.92 2.83 -3.80
CA TYR A 128 9.98 2.87 -2.69
C TYR A 128 10.33 1.92 -1.53
N ARG A 129 11.62 1.62 -1.32
CA ARG A 129 12.09 0.79 -0.21
C ARG A 129 11.75 1.43 1.15
N LEU A 130 11.81 2.75 1.21
CA LEU A 130 11.49 3.53 2.41
C LEU A 130 10.12 4.18 2.30
N LEU A 131 9.36 4.14 3.39
CA LEU A 131 7.98 4.64 3.42
C LEU A 131 7.95 6.16 3.22
N SER A 132 8.94 6.88 3.77
CA SER A 132 9.10 8.33 3.54
C SER A 132 9.22 8.66 2.05
N THR A 133 9.86 7.80 1.26
CA THR A 133 10.04 8.04 -0.17
C THR A 133 8.72 7.87 -0.92
N SER A 134 7.87 6.93 -0.52
CA SER A 134 6.51 6.79 -1.05
C SER A 134 5.65 8.02 -0.74
N TYR A 135 5.70 8.54 0.49
CA TYR A 135 4.99 9.77 0.85
C TYR A 135 5.46 10.97 0.01
N ILE A 136 6.77 11.12 -0.18
CA ILE A 136 7.31 12.20 -1.00
C ILE A 136 6.92 12.01 -2.46
N ALA A 137 6.96 10.79 -2.98
CA ALA A 137 6.55 10.51 -4.36
C ALA A 137 5.08 10.86 -4.60
N ALA A 138 4.20 10.43 -3.70
CA ALA A 138 2.79 10.78 -3.71
C ALA A 138 2.55 12.30 -3.54
N SER A 139 3.49 13.06 -2.99
CA SER A 139 3.37 14.52 -2.91
C SER A 139 3.77 15.25 -4.20
N LEU A 140 4.51 14.59 -5.10
CA LEU A 140 5.07 15.21 -6.30
C LEU A 140 4.24 14.99 -7.55
N ASP A 141 3.46 13.90 -7.61
CA ASP A 141 2.63 13.54 -8.75
C ASP A 141 1.22 13.14 -8.29
N TYR A 142 0.21 13.79 -8.86
CA TYR A 142 -1.19 13.53 -8.52
C TYR A 142 -1.64 12.11 -8.89
N SER A 143 -1.09 11.52 -9.96
CA SER A 143 -1.41 10.14 -10.36
C SER A 143 -0.86 9.15 -9.33
N VAL A 144 0.39 9.37 -8.90
CA VAL A 144 1.03 8.58 -7.82
C VAL A 144 0.30 8.78 -6.50
N PHE A 145 -0.19 9.99 -6.22
CA PHE A 145 -1.07 10.25 -5.08
C PHE A 145 -2.34 9.41 -5.11
N LEU A 146 -3.01 9.32 -6.26
CA LEU A 146 -4.23 8.54 -6.39
C LEU A 146 -3.99 7.05 -6.15
N GLU A 147 -2.92 6.49 -6.71
CA GLU A 147 -2.49 5.10 -6.46
C GLU A 147 -2.21 4.89 -4.97
N PHE A 148 -1.43 5.78 -4.36
CA PHE A 148 -1.12 5.74 -2.94
C PHE A 148 -2.38 5.86 -2.05
N ALA A 149 -3.31 6.75 -2.39
CA ALA A 149 -4.55 6.95 -1.66
C ALA A 149 -5.49 5.74 -1.78
N GLU A 150 -5.52 5.09 -2.94
CA GLU A 150 -6.26 3.84 -3.16
C GLU A 150 -5.69 2.70 -2.32
N ASP A 151 -4.37 2.50 -2.35
CA ASP A 151 -3.69 1.50 -1.51
C ASP A 151 -3.91 1.77 -0.02
N LEU A 152 -3.83 3.04 0.40
CA LEU A 152 -4.04 3.45 1.78
C LEU A 152 -5.48 3.18 2.25
N TYR A 153 -6.46 3.63 1.46
CA TYR A 153 -7.86 3.39 1.76
C TYR A 153 -8.16 1.89 1.78
N GLY A 154 -7.59 1.15 0.82
CA GLY A 154 -7.76 -0.29 0.74
C GLY A 154 -7.19 -1.04 1.94
N ASN A 155 -5.99 -0.67 2.40
CA ASN A 155 -5.39 -1.29 3.59
C ASN A 155 -6.17 -1.01 4.88
N LEU A 156 -6.84 0.14 4.97
CA LEU A 156 -7.65 0.52 6.14
C LEU A 156 -9.02 -0.17 6.15
N HIS A 157 -9.61 -0.39 4.99
CA HIS A 157 -11.01 -0.83 4.86
C HIS A 157 -11.19 -2.26 4.32
N TYR A 158 -10.19 -2.86 3.69
CA TYR A 158 -10.22 -4.24 3.17
C TYR A 158 -9.42 -5.25 4.01
N SER A 159 -9.14 -4.94 5.27
CA SER A 159 -8.53 -5.91 6.20
C SER A 159 -9.53 -7.02 6.57
N MET A 160 -9.42 -8.17 5.88
CA MET A 160 -10.05 -9.48 6.10
C MET A 160 -11.59 -9.60 5.91
N VAL A 161 -12.00 -9.86 4.66
CA VAL A 161 -13.10 -10.79 4.33
C VAL A 161 -12.51 -12.08 3.75
N LEU A 162 -11.58 -12.70 4.48
CA LEU A 162 -11.04 -14.01 4.17
C LEU A 162 -10.85 -14.75 5.50
N ASP A 163 -11.95 -15.24 6.06
CA ASP A 163 -12.02 -16.41 6.97
C ASP A 163 -13.48 -16.65 7.44
N ASP A 164 -14.45 -16.76 6.54
CA ASP A 164 -15.78 -17.29 6.92
C ASP A 164 -16.42 -18.19 5.85
N GLU A 165 -15.59 -18.78 4.97
CA GLU A 165 -16.06 -19.70 3.94
C GLU A 165 -15.19 -20.96 3.84
N HIS A 166 -15.02 -21.71 4.94
CA HIS A 166 -14.97 -23.20 4.91
C HIS A 166 -14.67 -23.84 6.28
N LEU A 167 -15.70 -24.45 6.87
CA LEU A 167 -15.75 -25.69 7.69
C LEU A 167 -17.02 -25.55 8.56
N GLU A 168 -18.14 -26.24 8.32
CA GLU A 168 -18.25 -27.69 8.24
C GLU A 168 -19.29 -28.13 7.20
N SER A 169 -18.89 -29.08 6.37
CA SER A 169 -19.79 -29.97 5.65
C SER A 169 -19.77 -31.33 6.35
N ALA A 170 -20.93 -32.01 6.27
CA ALA A 170 -21.24 -33.37 6.73
C ALA A 170 -21.71 -33.45 8.21
N GLU A 171 -22.84 -34.07 8.58
CA GLU A 171 -23.48 -35.28 8.05
C GLU A 171 -25.01 -35.35 8.27
N CYS A 172 -25.63 -36.22 7.47
CA CYS A 172 -27.00 -36.69 7.49
C CYS A 172 -27.62 -36.99 8.88
N SER A 173 -28.89 -36.65 9.04
CA SER A 173 -29.86 -37.58 9.65
C SER A 173 -31.24 -37.38 9.04
N GLY A 174 -31.62 -38.32 8.18
CA GLY A 174 -33.00 -38.52 7.78
C GLY A 174 -33.82 -39.06 8.94
N SER A 175 -35.06 -38.59 9.04
CA SER A 175 -36.15 -39.28 9.74
C SER A 175 -37.44 -38.61 9.31
N GLY A 176 -38.04 -39.12 8.23
CA GLY A 176 -39.37 -38.72 7.80
C GLY A 176 -40.47 -39.40 8.63
N TYR A 177 -41.54 -38.65 8.89
CA TYR A 177 -42.96 -39.02 9.01
C TYR A 177 -43.68 -37.66 8.88
N GLY A 178 -44.56 -37.33 7.94
CA GLY A 178 -45.62 -38.10 7.30
C GLY A 178 -46.88 -38.07 8.17
N PHE A 179 -47.74 -37.05 8.06
CA PHE A 179 -49.20 -37.19 7.88
C PHE A 179 -49.96 -35.86 7.78
N ASP A 180 -51.05 -35.93 7.03
CA ASP A 180 -51.92 -34.90 6.45
C ASP A 180 -52.90 -34.17 7.39
N ASP A 181 -53.48 -33.10 6.81
CA ASP A 181 -54.87 -32.64 6.90
C ASP A 181 -55.47 -32.24 8.25
N ALA A 182 -55.91 -30.97 8.33
CA ALA A 182 -57.34 -30.67 8.48
C ALA A 182 -57.63 -29.18 8.26
N GLN A 183 -58.47 -28.94 7.25
CA GLN A 183 -59.25 -27.72 7.08
C GLN A 183 -60.22 -27.53 8.25
N ASN A 184 -60.46 -26.27 8.64
CA ASN A 184 -61.78 -25.74 9.02
C ASN A 184 -61.71 -24.21 8.73
N THR A 185 -62.44 -23.65 7.75
CA THR A 185 -63.85 -23.18 7.83
C THR A 185 -64.19 -22.55 9.19
N GLU A 186 -64.94 -21.46 9.35
CA GLU A 186 -65.65 -20.48 8.54
C GLU A 186 -66.24 -19.48 9.56
N GLY A 187 -66.67 -18.30 9.12
CA GLY A 187 -67.77 -17.57 9.77
C GLY A 187 -67.35 -16.46 10.74
N ASN A 188 -67.48 -15.19 10.32
CA ASN A 188 -68.68 -14.33 10.47
C ASN A 188 -68.63 -13.54 11.80
N ASP A 189 -68.91 -12.25 11.94
CA ASP A 189 -69.28 -11.10 11.08
C ASP A 189 -69.36 -9.88 12.07
N PRO A 190 -70.07 -8.75 11.85
CA PRO A 190 -69.45 -7.43 11.80
C PRO A 190 -70.00 -6.41 12.84
N ALA A 191 -69.50 -5.17 12.73
CA ALA A 191 -70.21 -3.90 12.89
C ALA A 191 -70.04 -3.07 14.20
N ARG A 192 -69.80 -1.77 13.92
CA ARG A 192 -70.26 -0.55 14.62
C ARG A 192 -69.58 -0.15 15.93
N LEU A 193 -68.84 0.95 15.88
CA LEU A 193 -69.34 2.30 16.24
C LEU A 193 -68.59 3.38 15.46
#